data_AF-H2YZC3-F1
#
_entry.id   AF-H2YZC3-F1
#
_cell.length_a   1.000
_cell.length_b   1.000
_cell.length_c   1.000
_cell.angle_alpha   90.00
_cell.angle_beta   90.00
_cell.angle_gamma   90.00
#
_symmetry.space_group_name_H-M   'P 1'
#
loop_
_entity.id
_entity.type
_entity.pdbx_description
1 polymer ?
#
loop_
_entity_poly.entity_id
_entity_poly.type
_entity_poly.pdbx_seq_one_letter_code
_entity_poly.pdbx_strand_id
1 'polypeptide(L)'
;LALVIWRENLFKPLNKQVTSAVLNLIEKERNGETINTSLISGVLRSYVEIGIGLPSLSVYKEAFESHFLADTERYFTSESQQFLAANPVTEYMKKAEARLQEEERRVQLYLHESTHDQLARKCEHVLIEQHLEQFHAEFQTLLNDDKNEDLGRMFKLVSKIKDGLGELKTLIEAHIHTQGDVAIKQCADTALNVGLVLKPTNGQSDPKLYVQTILDVHKKYDALVQTSFDSDSGFVAALDKACGRFINKNAVTVTAKSSSKSPELLARYCDTLLKSAKVSEDAELEATLKEVLTVFRYIEDKDVFQTFYSKMLARRLVQHTSASDDAEAQMISRLKQTCGFEYTSKLQRMFQDVDVSKNLNERFRSHIASSTPLDLDFSIQVLSSGSWPFQQSVTFSLPVELERSYQRFTNFYSQAHNGRKLSWLYQMSKGEIVTNSTTDLKRFPTQASTFQMAILLQYNSATSYTVQQLAENTQLKMEILVQVLIHLLKCKILQCKDEADVNNFKPHNEIEVFLGYRSKKLRVNINKPVKTEQKQEQEVTHKHIEEDRKMLIQAAIVRIMKMRKQQKHQQLLSEVLAQLSSRFKPRVPIIKKCIDTLIEKEYLERLEGEKDVYQYLA
;
A
#
# COMPACT_ATOMS: atom_id res chain seq x y z
N LEU A 1 1.90 -77.44 -6.03
CA LEU A 1 3.04 -78.38 -5.87
C LEU A 1 4.34 -77.81 -6.44
N ALA A 2 4.41 -77.42 -7.73
CA ALA A 2 5.63 -76.88 -8.35
C ALA A 2 6.24 -75.66 -7.61
N LEU A 3 5.44 -74.64 -7.28
CA LEU A 3 5.90 -73.47 -6.51
C LEU A 3 6.40 -73.82 -5.10
N VAL A 4 5.83 -74.84 -4.47
CA VAL A 4 6.26 -75.32 -3.16
C VAL A 4 7.62 -76.01 -3.26
N ILE A 5 7.80 -76.88 -4.26
CA ILE A 5 9.09 -77.53 -4.53
C ILE A 5 10.16 -76.48 -4.87
N TRP A 6 9.83 -75.49 -5.69
CA TRP A 6 10.71 -74.37 -6.01
C TRP A 6 11.09 -73.58 -4.75
N ARG A 7 10.12 -73.28 -3.88
CA ARG A 7 10.36 -72.55 -2.63
C ARG A 7 11.32 -73.31 -1.72
N GLU A 8 11.06 -74.60 -1.49
CA GLU A 8 11.81 -75.39 -0.53
C GLU A 8 13.21 -75.78 -1.03
N ASN A 9 13.35 -76.17 -2.30
CA ASN A 9 14.59 -76.75 -2.82
C ASN A 9 15.48 -75.76 -3.58
N LEU A 10 14.94 -74.65 -4.09
CA LEU A 10 15.70 -73.64 -4.84
C LEU A 10 15.76 -72.32 -4.09
N PHE A 11 14.62 -71.73 -3.74
CA PHE A 11 14.58 -70.40 -3.14
C PHE A 11 15.22 -70.36 -1.74
N LYS A 12 14.78 -71.19 -0.79
CA LYS A 12 15.31 -71.19 0.58
C LYS A 12 16.85 -71.34 0.67
N PRO A 13 17.51 -72.25 -0.07
CA PRO A 13 18.96 -72.38 0.01
C PRO A 13 19.74 -71.27 -0.72
N LEU A 14 19.16 -70.66 -1.78
CA LEU A 14 19.90 -69.75 -2.66
C LEU A 14 19.49 -68.27 -2.54
N ASN A 15 18.37 -67.94 -1.87
CA ASN A 15 17.81 -66.58 -1.88
C ASN A 15 18.80 -65.51 -1.43
N LYS A 16 19.64 -65.77 -0.42
CA LYS A 16 20.64 -64.82 0.07
C LYS A 16 21.69 -64.48 -1.00
N GLN A 17 22.21 -65.50 -1.68
CA GLN A 17 23.21 -65.33 -2.75
C GLN A 17 22.59 -64.60 -3.95
N VAL A 18 21.39 -65.02 -4.35
CA VAL A 18 20.66 -64.40 -5.47
C VAL A 18 20.29 -62.95 -5.16
N THR A 19 19.78 -62.66 -3.95
CA THR A 19 19.47 -61.30 -3.50
C THR A 19 20.71 -60.43 -3.50
N SER A 20 21.82 -60.91 -2.95
CA SER A 20 23.09 -60.17 -2.94
C SER A 20 23.59 -59.87 -4.36
N ALA A 21 23.44 -60.82 -5.30
CA ALA A 21 23.79 -60.61 -6.71
C ALA A 21 22.89 -59.56 -7.38
N VAL A 22 21.58 -59.58 -7.10
CA VAL A 22 20.65 -58.56 -7.61
C VAL A 22 20.98 -57.17 -7.05
N LEU A 23 21.24 -57.05 -5.74
CA LEU A 23 21.63 -55.78 -5.12
C LEU A 23 22.92 -55.21 -5.73
N ASN A 24 23.93 -56.05 -5.93
CA ASN A 24 25.17 -55.67 -6.61
C ASN A 24 24.93 -55.19 -8.06
N LEU A 25 24.00 -55.79 -8.80
CA LEU A 25 23.63 -55.31 -10.13
C LEU A 25 22.97 -53.94 -10.07
N ILE A 26 22.09 -53.70 -9.10
CA ILE A 26 21.45 -52.39 -8.92
C ILE A 26 22.50 -51.32 -8.54
N GLU A 27 23.45 -51.66 -7.67
CA GLU A 27 24.55 -50.75 -7.31
C GLU A 27 25.42 -50.40 -8.53
N LYS A 28 25.76 -51.39 -9.36
CA LYS A 28 26.47 -51.15 -10.63
C LYS A 28 25.70 -50.22 -11.57
N GLU A 29 24.39 -50.38 -11.67
CA GLU A 29 23.53 -49.47 -12.43
C GLU A 29 23.56 -48.05 -11.86
N ARG A 30 23.54 -47.88 -10.53
CA ARG A 30 23.67 -46.56 -9.88
C ARG A 30 25.03 -45.91 -10.17
N ASN A 31 26.07 -46.71 -10.37
CA ASN A 31 27.40 -46.27 -10.79
C ASN A 31 27.54 -46.04 -12.30
N GLY A 32 26.46 -46.21 -13.07
CA GLY A 32 26.40 -45.94 -14.50
C GLY A 32 26.73 -47.13 -15.41
N GLU A 33 26.90 -48.33 -14.85
CA GLU A 33 27.10 -49.55 -15.65
C GLU A 33 25.77 -50.01 -16.28
N THR A 34 25.83 -50.52 -17.52
CA THR A 34 24.67 -51.13 -18.18
C THR A 34 24.40 -52.52 -17.64
N ILE A 35 23.20 -52.76 -17.11
CA ILE A 35 22.78 -54.05 -16.57
C ILE A 35 21.64 -54.69 -17.37
N ASN A 36 21.49 -56.01 -17.24
CA ASN A 36 20.37 -56.72 -17.84
C ASN A 36 19.13 -56.65 -16.91
N THR A 37 18.29 -55.64 -17.13
CA THR A 37 17.06 -55.40 -16.34
C THR A 37 16.04 -56.54 -16.43
N SER A 38 16.03 -57.31 -17.52
CA SER A 38 15.13 -58.47 -17.67
C SER A 38 15.47 -59.60 -16.70
N LEU A 39 16.76 -59.77 -16.36
CA LEU A 39 17.21 -60.77 -15.40
C LEU A 39 16.74 -60.42 -13.98
N ILE A 40 16.87 -59.14 -13.60
CA ILE A 40 16.39 -58.64 -12.31
C ILE A 40 14.87 -58.78 -12.22
N SER A 41 14.14 -58.30 -13.24
CA SER A 41 12.68 -58.40 -13.30
C SER A 41 12.21 -59.86 -13.17
N GLY A 42 12.87 -60.80 -13.86
CA GLY A 42 12.56 -62.24 -13.75
C GLY A 42 12.77 -62.81 -12.35
N VAL A 43 13.87 -62.46 -11.68
CA VAL A 43 14.14 -62.88 -10.29
C VAL A 43 13.11 -62.30 -9.33
N LEU A 44 12.81 -61.01 -9.43
CA LEU A 44 11.85 -60.34 -8.53
C LEU A 44 10.42 -60.83 -8.75
N ARG A 45 10.03 -61.10 -10.00
CA ARG A 45 8.75 -61.73 -10.32
C ARG A 45 8.65 -63.13 -9.71
N SER A 46 9.74 -63.90 -9.72
CA SER A 46 9.80 -65.20 -9.03
C SER A 46 9.55 -65.04 -7.52
N TYR A 47 10.14 -64.02 -6.88
CA TYR A 47 9.97 -63.76 -5.44
C TYR A 47 8.52 -63.38 -5.09
N VAL A 48 7.83 -62.68 -6.00
CA VAL A 48 6.40 -62.37 -5.88
C VAL A 48 5.54 -63.61 -6.08
N GLU A 49 5.78 -64.39 -7.14
CA GLU A 49 4.98 -65.58 -7.50
C GLU A 49 5.13 -66.74 -6.49
N ILE A 50 6.30 -66.90 -5.85
CA ILE A 50 6.50 -67.92 -4.79
C ILE A 50 5.72 -67.60 -3.51
N GLY A 51 5.30 -66.34 -3.34
CA GLY A 51 4.45 -65.89 -2.23
C GLY A 51 2.99 -66.35 -2.30
N ILE A 52 2.57 -67.03 -3.39
CA ILE A 52 1.19 -67.53 -3.56
C ILE A 52 0.85 -68.52 -2.42
N GLY A 53 -0.09 -68.13 -1.54
CA GLY A 53 -0.52 -68.92 -0.38
C GLY A 53 0.01 -68.46 0.98
N LEU A 54 0.81 -67.38 1.03
CA LEU A 54 1.22 -66.64 2.22
C LEU A 54 0.53 -65.26 2.26
N PRO A 55 0.64 -64.47 3.34
CA PRO A 55 0.25 -63.06 3.29
C PRO A 55 0.90 -62.40 2.06
N SER A 56 0.09 -61.70 1.26
CA SER A 56 0.49 -61.16 -0.05
C SER A 56 1.84 -60.43 0.02
N LEU A 57 2.77 -60.78 -0.89
CA LEU A 57 4.11 -60.21 -1.03
C LEU A 57 5.13 -60.49 0.08
N SER A 58 4.80 -61.23 1.14
CA SER A 58 5.71 -61.51 2.28
C SER A 58 7.13 -61.95 1.86
N VAL A 59 7.23 -62.90 0.93
CA VAL A 59 8.52 -63.41 0.42
C VAL A 59 9.34 -62.30 -0.26
N TYR A 60 8.71 -61.47 -1.09
CA TYR A 60 9.37 -60.33 -1.74
C TYR A 60 9.85 -59.30 -0.72
N LYS A 61 9.01 -58.96 0.26
CA LYS A 61 9.31 -57.95 1.28
C LYS A 61 10.48 -58.35 2.18
N GLU A 62 10.43 -59.58 2.68
CA GLU A 62 11.42 -60.11 3.62
C GLU A 62 12.74 -60.47 2.94
N ALA A 63 12.68 -61.15 1.79
CA ALA A 63 13.90 -61.63 1.13
C ALA A 63 14.61 -60.55 0.31
N PHE A 64 13.89 -59.56 -0.22
CA PHE A 64 14.47 -58.54 -1.10
C PHE A 64 14.19 -57.10 -0.63
N GLU A 65 12.93 -56.66 -0.55
CA GLU A 65 12.58 -55.23 -0.38
C GLU A 65 13.27 -54.60 0.84
N SER A 66 13.23 -55.27 1.98
CA SER A 66 13.87 -54.79 3.22
C SER A 66 15.38 -54.61 3.09
N HIS A 67 16.07 -55.55 2.45
CA HIS A 67 17.51 -55.49 2.20
C HIS A 67 17.85 -54.42 1.17
N PHE A 68 17.05 -54.33 0.10
CA PHE A 68 17.17 -53.31 -0.94
C PHE A 68 17.03 -51.90 -0.38
N LEU A 69 16.03 -51.64 0.46
CA LEU A 69 15.82 -50.34 1.09
C LEU A 69 16.99 -49.97 2.02
N ALA A 70 17.51 -50.93 2.80
CA ALA A 70 18.66 -50.71 3.69
C ALA A 70 19.95 -50.42 2.90
N ASP A 71 20.23 -51.16 1.83
CA ASP A 71 21.38 -50.90 0.96
C ASP A 71 21.26 -49.56 0.23
N THR A 72 20.05 -49.20 -0.19
CA THR A 72 19.78 -47.91 -0.82
C THR A 72 20.02 -46.74 0.13
N GLU A 73 19.53 -46.84 1.37
CA GLU A 73 19.77 -45.85 2.41
C GLU A 73 21.27 -45.68 2.67
N ARG A 74 22.01 -46.80 2.82
CA ARG A 74 23.45 -46.78 3.02
C ARG A 74 24.20 -46.17 1.85
N TYR A 75 23.85 -46.56 0.63
CA TYR A 75 24.47 -46.06 -0.60
C TYR A 75 24.31 -44.54 -0.72
N PHE A 76 23.08 -44.04 -0.62
CA PHE A 76 22.82 -42.60 -0.76
C PHE A 76 23.29 -41.77 0.43
N THR A 77 23.33 -42.34 1.64
CA THR A 77 23.98 -41.66 2.79
C THR A 77 25.46 -41.41 2.50
N SER A 78 26.18 -42.42 2.00
CA SER A 78 27.60 -42.27 1.67
C SER A 78 27.81 -41.34 0.47
N GLU A 79 27.01 -41.50 -0.59
CA GLU A 79 27.14 -40.69 -1.80
C GLU A 79 26.85 -39.21 -1.53
N SER A 80 25.78 -38.91 -0.79
CA SER A 80 25.40 -37.52 -0.48
C SER A 80 26.46 -36.80 0.33
N GLN A 81 26.94 -37.41 1.41
CA GLN A 81 28.00 -36.84 2.25
C GLN A 81 29.29 -36.59 1.46
N GLN A 82 29.72 -37.56 0.66
CA GLN A 82 30.94 -37.42 -0.15
C GLN A 82 30.79 -36.33 -1.22
N PHE A 83 29.62 -36.24 -1.86
CA PHE A 83 29.39 -35.26 -2.91
C PHE A 83 29.32 -33.84 -2.35
N LEU A 84 28.61 -33.63 -1.25
CA LEU A 84 28.49 -32.34 -0.56
C LEU A 84 29.82 -31.85 0.03
N ALA A 85 30.70 -32.76 0.44
CA ALA A 85 32.04 -32.40 0.92
C ALA A 85 32.94 -31.84 -0.19
N ALA A 86 32.68 -32.17 -1.45
CA ALA A 86 33.53 -31.81 -2.59
C ALA A 86 32.90 -30.81 -3.56
N ASN A 87 31.59 -30.55 -3.47
CA ASN A 87 30.84 -29.77 -4.44
C ASN A 87 29.86 -28.79 -3.77
N PRO A 88 29.49 -27.69 -4.44
CA PRO A 88 28.46 -26.78 -3.96
C PRO A 88 27.10 -27.45 -3.79
N VAL A 89 26.29 -26.93 -2.87
CA VAL A 89 24.91 -27.40 -2.62
C VAL A 89 24.04 -27.31 -3.88
N THR A 90 24.25 -26.33 -4.75
CA THR A 90 23.51 -26.18 -6.01
C THR A 90 23.70 -27.37 -6.97
N GLU A 91 24.92 -27.86 -7.11
CA GLU A 91 25.21 -29.07 -7.91
C GLU A 91 24.69 -30.33 -7.23
N TYR A 92 24.76 -30.38 -5.90
CA TYR A 92 24.16 -31.48 -5.14
C TYR A 92 22.64 -31.56 -5.34
N MET A 93 21.93 -30.43 -5.34
CA MET A 93 20.48 -30.43 -5.58
C MET A 93 20.11 -31.01 -6.96
N LYS A 94 20.88 -30.70 -8.01
CA LYS A 94 20.68 -31.30 -9.34
C LYS A 94 20.91 -32.80 -9.31
N LYS A 95 21.95 -33.24 -8.60
CA LYS A 95 22.26 -34.66 -8.42
C LYS A 95 21.16 -35.39 -7.63
N ALA A 96 20.69 -34.81 -6.53
CA ALA A 96 19.60 -35.36 -5.74
C ALA A 96 18.31 -35.50 -6.55
N GLU A 97 17.95 -34.47 -7.34
CA GLU A 97 16.82 -34.51 -8.28
C GLU A 97 16.97 -35.66 -9.29
N ALA A 98 18.14 -35.80 -9.91
CA ALA A 98 18.42 -36.88 -10.85
C ALA A 98 18.31 -38.27 -10.18
N ARG A 99 18.87 -38.44 -8.98
CA ARG A 99 18.82 -39.71 -8.24
C ARG A 99 17.39 -40.11 -7.87
N LEU A 100 16.56 -39.16 -7.44
CA LEU A 100 15.15 -39.42 -7.14
C LEU A 100 14.40 -39.92 -8.39
N GLN A 101 14.61 -39.27 -9.54
CA GLN A 101 14.00 -39.69 -10.82
C GLN A 101 14.51 -41.06 -11.29
N GLU A 102 15.79 -41.34 -11.09
CA GLU A 102 16.33 -42.67 -11.43
C GLU A 102 15.70 -43.77 -10.57
N GLU A 103 15.57 -43.59 -9.26
CA GLU A 103 14.94 -44.58 -8.38
C GLU A 103 13.45 -44.76 -8.69
N GLU A 104 12.73 -43.68 -8.99
CA GLU A 104 11.35 -43.77 -9.47
C GLU A 104 11.25 -44.60 -10.76
N ARG A 105 12.16 -44.38 -11.72
CA ARG A 105 12.24 -45.16 -12.95
C ARG A 105 12.59 -46.63 -12.68
N ARG A 106 13.47 -46.92 -11.72
CA ARG A 106 13.81 -48.31 -11.33
C ARG A 106 12.57 -49.07 -10.85
N VAL A 107 11.70 -48.40 -10.09
CA VAL A 107 10.43 -49.00 -9.68
C VAL A 107 9.57 -49.35 -10.88
N GLN A 108 9.44 -48.44 -11.84
CA GLN A 108 8.63 -48.66 -13.05
C GLN A 108 9.20 -49.76 -13.97
N LEU A 109 10.52 -49.96 -13.99
CA LEU A 109 11.17 -50.91 -14.89
C LEU A 109 11.14 -52.34 -14.37
N TYR A 110 11.48 -52.57 -13.09
CA TYR A 110 11.70 -53.93 -12.61
C TYR A 110 11.37 -54.20 -11.13
N LEU A 111 11.03 -53.20 -10.31
CA LEU A 111 10.58 -53.45 -8.93
C LEU A 111 9.06 -53.62 -8.84
N HIS A 112 8.58 -54.15 -7.70
CA HIS A 112 7.15 -54.22 -7.45
C HIS A 112 6.61 -52.85 -7.01
N GLU A 113 5.41 -52.47 -7.47
CA GLU A 113 4.79 -51.16 -7.21
C GLU A 113 4.67 -50.81 -5.72
N SER A 114 4.52 -51.81 -4.84
CA SER A 114 4.47 -51.62 -3.38
C SER A 114 5.74 -51.00 -2.78
N THR A 115 6.86 -51.08 -3.50
CA THR A 115 8.16 -50.55 -3.08
C THR A 115 8.24 -49.04 -3.25
N HIS A 116 7.42 -48.47 -4.15
CA HIS A 116 7.48 -47.08 -4.56
C HIS A 116 7.53 -46.12 -3.37
N ASP A 117 6.52 -46.16 -2.50
CA ASP A 117 6.38 -45.19 -1.41
C ASP A 117 7.45 -45.35 -0.33
N GLN A 118 7.87 -46.59 -0.03
CA GLN A 118 8.91 -46.86 0.97
C GLN A 118 10.28 -46.42 0.46
N LEU A 119 10.58 -46.69 -0.81
CA LEU A 119 11.81 -46.25 -1.47
C LEU A 119 11.87 -44.73 -1.57
N ALA A 120 10.79 -44.09 -2.04
CA ALA A 120 10.70 -42.64 -2.15
C ALA A 120 10.98 -41.97 -0.79
N ARG A 121 10.31 -42.40 0.28
CA ARG A 121 10.55 -41.88 1.64
C ARG A 121 11.98 -42.07 2.11
N LYS A 122 12.58 -43.25 1.84
CA LYS A 122 13.97 -43.53 2.23
C LYS A 122 14.93 -42.62 1.48
N CYS A 123 14.76 -42.46 0.17
CA CYS A 123 15.56 -41.55 -0.65
C CYS A 123 15.39 -40.08 -0.24
N GLU A 124 14.15 -39.63 -0.01
CA GLU A 124 13.85 -38.28 0.47
C GLU A 124 14.51 -38.00 1.83
N HIS A 125 14.48 -38.98 2.74
CA HIS A 125 15.14 -38.86 4.04
C HIS A 125 16.66 -38.64 3.91
N VAL A 126 17.36 -39.52 3.18
CA VAL A 126 18.84 -39.45 3.08
C VAL A 126 19.36 -38.40 2.11
N LEU A 127 18.62 -38.08 1.04
CA LEU A 127 19.07 -37.11 0.04
C LEU A 127 18.65 -35.68 0.38
N ILE A 128 17.56 -35.49 1.14
CA ILE A 128 17.00 -34.16 1.41
C ILE A 128 16.96 -33.89 2.92
N GLU A 129 16.23 -34.70 3.70
CA GLU A 129 15.94 -34.41 5.11
C GLU A 129 17.22 -34.29 5.97
N GLN A 130 18.18 -35.20 5.78
CA GLN A 130 19.46 -35.18 6.50
C GLN A 130 20.35 -33.96 6.19
N HIS A 131 20.11 -33.26 5.08
CA HIS A 131 20.93 -32.14 4.61
C HIS A 131 20.16 -30.81 4.60
N LEU A 132 18.99 -30.74 5.24
CA LEU A 132 18.16 -29.53 5.27
C LEU A 132 18.90 -28.31 5.82
N GLU A 133 19.74 -28.47 6.84
CA GLU A 133 20.52 -27.35 7.39
C GLU A 133 21.43 -26.70 6.34
N GLN A 134 22.05 -27.50 5.48
CA GLN A 134 22.90 -27.00 4.39
C GLN A 134 22.06 -26.31 3.31
N PHE A 135 20.85 -26.82 3.04
CA PHE A 135 19.92 -26.18 2.10
C PHE A 135 19.48 -24.81 2.65
N HIS A 136 19.14 -24.74 3.94
CA HIS A 136 18.77 -23.48 4.59
C HIS A 136 19.92 -22.45 4.57
N ALA A 137 21.14 -22.89 4.84
CA ALA A 137 22.33 -22.03 4.78
C ALA A 137 22.57 -21.48 3.36
N GLU A 138 22.43 -22.33 2.33
CA GLU A 138 22.61 -21.93 0.94
C GLU A 138 21.47 -21.06 0.42
N PHE A 139 20.24 -21.25 0.90
CA PHE A 139 19.05 -20.52 0.45
C PHE A 139 19.24 -19.00 0.54
N GLN A 140 19.86 -18.51 1.62
CA GLN A 140 20.12 -17.08 1.79
C GLN A 140 21.10 -16.55 0.73
N THR A 141 22.12 -17.32 0.37
CA THR A 141 23.08 -16.99 -0.68
C THR A 141 22.38 -16.92 -2.05
N LEU A 142 21.55 -17.92 -2.36
CA LEU A 142 20.77 -17.95 -3.61
C LEU A 142 19.80 -16.78 -3.73
N LEU A 143 19.18 -16.36 -2.63
CA LEU A 143 18.33 -15.16 -2.58
C LEU A 143 19.14 -13.88 -2.83
N ASN A 144 20.35 -13.77 -2.29
CA ASN A 144 21.21 -12.59 -2.49
C ASN A 144 21.73 -12.49 -3.93
N ASP A 145 21.97 -13.63 -4.58
CA ASP A 145 22.53 -13.73 -5.93
C ASP A 145 21.45 -13.87 -7.02
N ASP A 146 20.16 -13.74 -6.66
CA ASP A 146 19.00 -13.84 -7.56
C ASP A 146 18.98 -15.15 -8.40
N LYS A 147 19.39 -16.27 -7.79
CA LYS A 147 19.46 -17.60 -8.43
C LYS A 147 18.10 -18.31 -8.45
N ASN A 148 17.13 -17.72 -9.16
CA ASN A 148 15.73 -18.15 -9.16
C ASN A 148 15.48 -19.61 -9.59
N GLU A 149 16.27 -20.14 -10.52
CA GLU A 149 16.17 -21.55 -10.94
C GLU A 149 16.58 -22.51 -9.83
N ASP A 150 17.67 -22.21 -9.13
CA ASP A 150 18.17 -23.02 -8.02
C ASP A 150 17.25 -22.90 -6.80
N LEU A 151 16.69 -21.72 -6.53
CA LEU A 151 15.63 -21.52 -5.54
C LEU A 151 14.41 -22.39 -5.83
N GLY A 152 13.98 -22.46 -7.09
CA GLY A 152 12.86 -23.30 -7.49
C GLY A 152 13.15 -24.80 -7.37
N ARG A 153 14.38 -25.22 -7.66
CA ARG A 153 14.81 -26.60 -7.42
C ARG A 153 14.82 -26.94 -5.93
N MET A 154 15.36 -26.05 -5.09
CA MET A 154 15.36 -26.23 -3.65
C MET A 154 13.94 -26.36 -3.11
N PHE A 155 13.03 -25.51 -3.55
CA PHE A 155 11.62 -25.58 -3.18
C PHE A 155 10.99 -26.93 -3.54
N LYS A 156 11.20 -27.43 -4.76
CA LYS A 156 10.67 -28.73 -5.21
C LYS A 156 11.23 -29.93 -4.44
N LEU A 157 12.49 -29.85 -4.02
CA LEU A 157 13.11 -30.90 -3.20
C LEU A 157 12.57 -30.85 -1.77
N VAL A 158 12.58 -29.68 -1.13
CA VAL A 158 12.18 -29.53 0.27
C VAL A 158 10.67 -29.71 0.46
N SER A 159 9.83 -29.43 -0.55
CA SER A 159 8.39 -29.65 -0.48
C SER A 159 7.99 -31.12 -0.34
N LYS A 160 8.88 -32.05 -0.68
CA LYS A 160 8.71 -33.48 -0.45
C LYS A 160 8.82 -33.86 1.04
N ILE A 161 9.52 -33.04 1.83
CA ILE A 161 9.70 -33.28 3.26
C ILE A 161 8.54 -32.66 4.03
N LYS A 162 7.95 -33.47 4.91
CA LYS A 162 6.88 -33.01 5.79
C LYS A 162 7.39 -31.86 6.66
N ASP A 163 6.67 -30.73 6.62
CA ASP A 163 7.00 -29.51 7.36
C ASP A 163 8.38 -28.89 7.02
N GLY A 164 9.03 -29.32 5.93
CA GLY A 164 10.38 -28.86 5.55
C GLY A 164 10.45 -27.40 5.08
N LEU A 165 9.37 -26.85 4.54
CA LEU A 165 9.35 -25.49 3.96
C LEU A 165 9.30 -24.36 5.02
N GLY A 166 9.14 -24.68 6.30
CA GLY A 166 8.94 -23.67 7.37
C GLY A 166 10.09 -22.68 7.49
N GLU A 167 11.32 -23.17 7.45
CA GLU A 167 12.52 -22.32 7.55
C GLU A 167 12.71 -21.47 6.29
N LEU A 168 12.51 -22.05 5.09
CA LEU A 168 12.60 -21.32 3.82
C LEU A 168 11.62 -20.14 3.76
N LYS A 169 10.39 -20.33 4.27
CA LYS A 169 9.38 -19.27 4.39
C LYS A 169 9.82 -18.14 5.34
N THR A 170 10.53 -18.49 6.42
CA THR A 170 11.06 -17.50 7.37
C THR A 170 12.23 -16.72 6.77
N LEU A 171 13.13 -17.40 6.07
CA LEU A 171 14.29 -16.79 5.39
C LEU A 171 13.87 -15.82 4.29
N ILE A 172 12.90 -16.22 3.44
CA ILE A 172 12.42 -15.31 2.38
C ILE A 172 11.68 -14.10 2.95
N GLU A 173 10.86 -14.27 4.01
CA GLU A 173 10.21 -13.14 4.69
C GLU A 173 11.25 -12.12 5.19
N ALA A 174 12.30 -12.61 5.85
CA ALA A 174 13.38 -11.78 6.38
C ALA A 174 14.19 -11.10 5.27
N HIS A 175 14.47 -11.81 4.17
CA HIS A 175 15.20 -11.28 3.02
C HIS A 175 14.40 -10.18 2.32
N ILE A 176 13.11 -10.41 2.00
CA ILE A 176 12.24 -9.42 1.35
C ILE A 176 12.13 -8.16 2.22
N HIS A 177 11.95 -8.33 3.53
CA HIS A 177 11.91 -7.21 4.48
C HIS A 177 13.19 -6.37 4.42
N THR A 178 14.34 -7.03 4.48
CA THR A 178 15.66 -6.38 4.46
C THR A 178 15.90 -5.65 3.14
N GLN A 179 15.54 -6.27 2.01
CA GLN A 179 15.69 -5.68 0.68
C GLN A 179 14.75 -4.49 0.47
N GLY A 180 13.52 -4.56 0.98
CA GLY A 180 12.60 -3.43 1.02
C GLY A 180 13.13 -2.25 1.83
N ASP A 181 13.69 -2.51 3.02
CA ASP A 181 14.30 -1.48 3.86
C ASP A 181 15.51 -0.82 3.18
N VAL A 182 16.39 -1.61 2.56
CA VAL A 182 17.57 -1.11 1.84
C VAL A 182 17.15 -0.26 0.64
N ALA A 183 16.19 -0.73 -0.17
CA ALA A 183 15.70 -0.01 -1.35
C ALA A 183 15.09 1.35 -0.96
N ILE A 184 14.25 1.38 0.08
CA ILE A 184 13.66 2.64 0.57
C ILE A 184 14.72 3.57 1.14
N LYS A 185 15.71 3.04 1.86
CA LYS A 185 16.81 3.85 2.40
C LYS A 185 17.64 4.49 1.27
N GLN A 186 18.00 3.72 0.24
CA GLN A 186 18.70 4.25 -0.94
C GLN A 186 17.86 5.30 -1.68
N CYS A 187 16.55 5.07 -1.83
CA CYS A 187 15.62 6.06 -2.37
C CYS A 187 15.62 7.36 -1.54
N ALA A 188 15.59 7.25 -0.20
CA ALA A 188 15.63 8.40 0.69
C ALA A 188 16.95 9.17 0.60
N ASP A 189 18.08 8.47 0.55
CA ASP A 189 19.42 9.06 0.43
C ASP A 189 19.65 9.71 -0.95
N THR A 190 19.14 9.10 -2.02
CA THR A 190 19.20 9.65 -3.38
C THR A 190 18.39 10.95 -3.49
N ALA A 191 17.22 11.00 -2.87
CA ALA A 191 16.42 12.21 -2.78
C ALA A 191 17.12 13.35 -2.01
N LEU A 192 18.03 13.01 -1.07
CA LEU A 192 18.85 13.97 -0.34
C LEU A 192 20.09 14.43 -1.13
N ASN A 193 20.75 13.52 -1.85
CA ASN A 193 22.03 13.78 -2.51
C ASN A 193 21.90 14.41 -3.90
N VAL A 194 20.83 14.13 -4.65
CA VAL A 194 20.79 14.46 -6.08
C VAL A 194 20.35 15.89 -6.38
N GLY A 195 19.76 16.65 -5.45
CA GLY A 195 19.41 18.07 -5.67
C GLY A 195 18.49 18.37 -6.88
N LEU A 196 18.04 17.35 -7.61
CA LEU A 196 17.15 17.44 -8.76
C LEU A 196 15.70 17.52 -8.25
N VAL A 197 15.34 18.72 -7.81
CA VAL A 197 14.34 19.62 -8.41
C VAL A 197 14.25 20.77 -7.41
N LEU A 198 15.05 21.82 -7.62
CA LEU A 198 14.94 23.14 -7.00
C LEU A 198 14.64 23.16 -5.47
N LYS A 199 15.75 23.22 -4.73
CA LYS A 199 15.93 23.57 -3.30
C LYS A 199 15.66 22.44 -2.29
N PRO A 200 16.74 21.92 -1.65
CA PRO A 200 16.61 21.00 -0.54
C PRO A 200 16.06 21.77 0.65
N THR A 201 14.88 21.41 1.13
CA THR A 201 14.45 21.75 2.49
C THR A 201 13.49 20.67 3.00
N ASN A 202 13.99 19.81 3.88
CA ASN A 202 13.24 19.00 4.87
C ASN A 202 12.87 17.54 4.55
N GLY A 203 13.72 16.76 3.86
CA GLY A 203 13.63 15.29 3.90
C GLY A 203 12.31 14.68 3.37
N GLN A 204 11.60 15.37 2.46
CA GLN A 204 10.44 14.82 1.77
C GLN A 204 10.93 14.09 0.51
N SER A 205 10.86 12.76 0.51
CA SER A 205 11.07 11.93 -0.68
C SER A 205 9.99 12.23 -1.73
N ASP A 206 10.37 12.23 -3.02
CA ASP A 206 9.43 12.33 -4.13
C ASP A 206 8.38 11.20 -4.03
N PRO A 207 7.08 11.51 -3.91
CA PRO A 207 6.01 10.50 -3.84
C PRO A 207 6.06 9.49 -4.99
N LYS A 208 6.44 9.93 -6.20
CA LYS A 208 6.53 9.04 -7.37
C LYS A 208 7.66 8.03 -7.20
N LEU A 209 8.87 8.51 -6.92
CA LEU A 209 10.03 7.64 -6.71
C LEU A 209 9.79 6.67 -5.55
N TYR A 210 9.26 7.16 -4.43
CA TYR A 210 8.98 6.35 -3.24
C TYR A 210 8.02 5.20 -3.53
N VAL A 211 6.87 5.48 -4.17
CA VAL A 211 5.89 4.42 -4.47
C VAL A 211 6.43 3.46 -5.53
N GLN A 212 7.17 3.96 -6.53
CA GLN A 212 7.79 3.10 -7.54
C GLN A 212 8.79 2.12 -6.93
N THR A 213 9.65 2.57 -6.02
CA THR A 213 10.60 1.70 -5.32
C THR A 213 9.89 0.57 -4.55
N ILE A 214 8.75 0.85 -3.89
CA ILE A 214 7.95 -0.18 -3.22
C ILE A 214 7.38 -1.18 -4.23
N LEU A 215 6.85 -0.68 -5.35
CA LEU A 215 6.30 -1.51 -6.42
C LEU A 215 7.35 -2.41 -7.06
N ASP A 216 8.56 -1.90 -7.29
CA ASP A 216 9.64 -2.66 -7.92
C ASP A 216 10.08 -3.83 -7.02
N VAL A 217 10.22 -3.59 -5.71
CA VAL A 217 10.50 -4.65 -4.72
C VAL A 217 9.36 -5.66 -4.68
N HIS A 218 8.10 -5.21 -4.61
CA HIS A 218 6.94 -6.10 -4.61
C HIS A 218 6.89 -6.97 -5.88
N LYS A 219 7.01 -6.37 -7.06
CA LYS A 219 7.00 -7.07 -8.36
C LYS A 219 8.10 -8.11 -8.48
N LYS A 220 9.33 -7.77 -8.04
CA LYS A 220 10.47 -8.71 -8.06
C LYS A 220 10.15 -9.99 -7.30
N TYR A 221 9.67 -9.86 -6.07
CA TYR A 221 9.43 -11.02 -5.21
C TYR A 221 8.09 -11.71 -5.47
N ASP A 222 7.07 -10.99 -5.95
CA ASP A 222 5.83 -11.60 -6.45
C ASP A 222 6.11 -12.51 -7.65
N ALA A 223 6.95 -12.06 -8.59
CA ALA A 223 7.39 -12.88 -9.72
C ALA A 223 8.19 -14.11 -9.25
N LEU A 224 9.08 -13.96 -8.27
CA LEU A 224 9.82 -15.08 -7.68
C LEU A 224 8.87 -16.12 -7.07
N VAL A 225 7.89 -15.69 -6.27
CA VAL A 225 6.91 -16.57 -5.63
C VAL A 225 6.04 -17.29 -6.67
N GLN A 226 5.61 -16.59 -7.72
CA GLN A 226 4.79 -17.17 -8.77
C GLN A 226 5.56 -18.20 -9.62
N THR A 227 6.82 -17.91 -9.96
CA THR A 227 7.60 -18.72 -10.91
C THR A 227 8.45 -19.81 -10.27
N SER A 228 9.13 -19.52 -9.16
CA SER A 228 10.04 -20.47 -8.50
C SER A 228 9.36 -21.27 -7.40
N PHE A 229 8.30 -20.75 -6.77
CA PHE A 229 7.62 -21.41 -5.63
C PHE A 229 6.20 -21.86 -5.95
N ASP A 230 5.85 -21.97 -7.24
CA ASP A 230 4.56 -22.47 -7.75
C ASP A 230 3.34 -21.80 -7.10
N SER A 231 3.44 -20.53 -6.70
CA SER A 231 2.41 -19.79 -5.96
C SER A 231 2.01 -20.46 -4.63
N ASP A 232 2.94 -21.11 -3.92
CA ASP A 232 2.70 -21.70 -2.61
C ASP A 232 2.12 -20.66 -1.63
N SER A 233 0.99 -21.02 -1.01
CA SER A 233 0.27 -20.15 -0.09
C SER A 233 1.10 -19.63 1.09
N GLY A 234 2.08 -20.41 1.56
CA GLY A 234 2.96 -19.99 2.65
C GLY A 234 4.04 -19.00 2.19
N PHE A 235 4.56 -19.14 0.97
CA PHE A 235 5.47 -18.15 0.38
C PHE A 235 4.74 -16.86 0.00
N VAL A 236 3.49 -16.94 -0.48
CA VAL A 236 2.62 -15.77 -0.68
C VAL A 236 2.38 -15.05 0.66
N ALA A 237 2.08 -15.79 1.72
CA ALA A 237 1.91 -15.22 3.06
C ALA A 237 3.20 -14.57 3.60
N ALA A 238 4.36 -15.18 3.34
CA ALA A 238 5.67 -14.63 3.70
C ALA A 238 5.95 -13.30 2.97
N LEU A 239 5.68 -13.24 1.66
CA LEU A 239 5.75 -12.01 0.86
C LEU A 239 4.82 -10.93 1.43
N ASP A 240 3.55 -11.27 1.67
CA ASP A 240 2.55 -10.33 2.19
C ASP A 240 2.94 -9.77 3.56
N LYS A 241 3.48 -10.62 4.45
CA LYS A 241 3.94 -10.23 5.78
C LYS A 241 5.18 -9.35 5.72
N ALA A 242 6.13 -9.65 4.83
CA ALA A 242 7.30 -8.81 4.60
C ALA A 242 6.93 -7.43 4.06
N CYS A 243 6.09 -7.38 3.01
CA CYS A 243 5.54 -6.13 2.46
C CYS A 243 4.79 -5.31 3.52
N GLY A 244 3.92 -5.97 4.30
CA GLY A 244 3.23 -5.32 5.42
C GLY A 244 4.19 -4.70 6.44
N ARG A 245 5.35 -5.32 6.73
CA ARG A 245 6.33 -4.72 7.63
C ARG A 245 7.05 -3.52 7.02
N PHE A 246 7.74 -3.69 5.88
CA PHE A 246 8.62 -2.63 5.38
C PHE A 246 7.83 -1.42 4.82
N ILE A 247 6.60 -1.61 4.33
CA ILE A 247 5.77 -0.48 3.85
C ILE A 247 5.33 0.40 5.03
N ASN A 248 5.00 -0.18 6.18
CA ASN A 248 4.52 0.57 7.35
C ASN A 248 5.66 1.04 8.28
N LYS A 249 6.83 0.40 8.23
CA LYS A 249 8.02 0.77 9.01
C LYS A 249 9.27 0.68 8.13
N ASN A 250 9.86 1.83 7.81
CA ASN A 250 11.05 1.95 6.98
C ASN A 250 11.82 3.25 7.31
N ALA A 251 12.93 3.49 6.61
CA ALA A 251 13.77 4.67 6.80
C ALA A 251 12.98 6.01 6.72
N VAL A 252 12.00 6.13 5.82
CA VAL A 252 11.20 7.36 5.65
C VAL A 252 10.25 7.57 6.83
N THR A 253 9.53 6.53 7.26
CA THR A 253 8.60 6.62 8.39
C THR A 253 9.32 6.82 9.72
N VAL A 254 10.51 6.22 9.89
CA VAL A 254 11.38 6.40 11.06
C VAL A 254 11.93 7.83 11.12
N THR A 255 12.44 8.36 10.00
CA THR A 255 12.94 9.73 9.91
C THR A 255 11.84 10.75 10.21
N ALA A 256 10.63 10.51 9.70
CA ALA A 256 9.45 11.34 9.96
C ALA A 256 8.84 11.13 11.36
N LYS A 257 9.34 10.17 12.16
CA LYS A 257 8.76 9.73 13.44
C LYS A 257 7.25 9.42 13.36
N SER A 258 6.79 8.93 12.20
CA SER A 258 5.37 8.72 11.92
C SER A 258 5.14 7.63 10.87
N SER A 259 4.37 6.59 11.24
CA SER A 259 3.88 5.54 10.34
C SER A 259 2.95 6.10 9.25
N SER A 260 2.34 7.26 9.52
CA SER A 260 1.39 7.93 8.62
C SER A 260 2.05 8.47 7.35
N LYS A 261 3.39 8.46 7.25
CA LYS A 261 4.08 9.03 6.09
C LYS A 261 3.90 8.20 4.81
N SER A 262 3.90 6.87 4.91
CA SER A 262 3.66 5.97 3.76
C SER A 262 2.28 6.20 3.13
N PRO A 263 1.15 6.14 3.87
CA PRO A 263 -0.17 6.43 3.31
C PRO A 263 -0.29 7.86 2.76
N GLU A 264 0.35 8.85 3.39
CA GLU A 264 0.36 10.23 2.88
C GLU A 264 1.06 10.33 1.51
N LEU A 265 2.26 9.74 1.38
CA LEU A 265 3.00 9.75 0.12
C LEU A 265 2.23 9.01 -0.99
N LEU A 266 1.59 7.88 -0.66
CA LEU A 266 0.75 7.15 -1.59
C LEU A 266 -0.43 8.02 -2.08
N ALA A 267 -1.12 8.74 -1.18
CA ALA A 267 -2.21 9.64 -1.55
C ALA A 267 -1.73 10.80 -2.45
N ARG A 268 -0.54 11.34 -2.19
CA ARG A 268 0.09 12.40 -3.02
C ARG A 268 0.48 11.90 -4.41
N TYR A 269 0.97 10.66 -4.49
CA TYR A 269 1.27 10.03 -5.78
C TYR A 269 -0.01 9.85 -6.61
N CYS A 270 -1.10 9.35 -6.01
CA CYS A 270 -2.41 9.28 -6.67
C CYS A 270 -2.88 10.66 -7.17
N ASP A 271 -2.75 11.70 -6.34
CA ASP A 271 -3.13 13.06 -6.73
C ASP A 271 -2.32 13.57 -7.93
N THR A 272 -1.04 13.22 -8.02
CA THR A 272 -0.19 13.59 -9.14
C THR A 272 -0.64 12.89 -10.42
N LEU A 273 -0.87 11.57 -10.36
CA LEU A 273 -1.35 10.77 -11.49
C LEU A 273 -2.68 11.31 -12.04
N LEU A 274 -3.63 11.61 -11.16
CA LEU A 274 -4.97 12.07 -11.52
C LEU A 274 -5.02 13.54 -11.98
N LYS A 275 -3.92 14.29 -11.84
CA LYS A 275 -3.77 15.66 -12.37
C LYS A 275 -3.07 15.72 -13.72
N SER A 276 -2.09 14.85 -13.95
CA SER A 276 -1.19 14.93 -15.10
C SER A 276 -1.56 14.03 -16.26
N ALA A 277 -2.53 13.13 -16.10
CA ALA A 277 -2.90 12.22 -17.17
C ALA A 277 -3.48 12.96 -18.38
N LYS A 278 -2.98 12.64 -19.57
CA LYS A 278 -3.63 13.03 -20.83
C LYS A 278 -4.64 11.95 -21.18
N VAL A 279 -5.76 12.34 -21.78
CA VAL A 279 -6.86 11.45 -22.22
C VAL A 279 -6.38 10.30 -23.13
N SER A 280 -5.22 10.42 -23.79
CA SER A 280 -4.65 9.37 -24.65
C SER A 280 -3.95 8.22 -23.92
N GLU A 281 -3.76 8.31 -22.60
CA GLU A 281 -2.99 7.34 -21.79
C GLU A 281 -3.87 6.58 -20.78
N ASP A 282 -5.20 6.58 -20.97
CA ASP A 282 -6.18 6.05 -19.99
C ASP A 282 -5.90 4.60 -19.57
N ALA A 283 -5.46 3.73 -20.49
CA ALA A 283 -5.13 2.33 -20.18
C ALA A 283 -3.87 2.19 -19.29
N GLU A 284 -2.84 3.03 -19.53
CA GLU A 284 -1.62 3.03 -18.72
C GLU A 284 -1.88 3.64 -17.34
N LEU A 285 -2.70 4.69 -17.28
CA LEU A 285 -3.19 5.26 -16.02
C LEU A 285 -3.95 4.21 -15.22
N GLU A 286 -4.85 3.46 -15.86
CA GLU A 286 -5.65 2.43 -15.20
C GLU A 286 -4.78 1.32 -14.61
N ALA A 287 -3.76 0.87 -15.35
CA ALA A 287 -2.77 -0.11 -14.90
C ALA A 287 -1.98 0.44 -13.71
N THR A 288 -1.50 1.68 -13.77
CA THR A 288 -0.77 2.33 -12.69
C THR A 288 -1.63 2.48 -11.42
N LEU A 289 -2.91 2.84 -11.57
CA LEU A 289 -3.85 2.92 -10.43
C LEU A 289 -4.09 1.55 -9.79
N LYS A 290 -4.06 0.45 -10.55
CA LYS A 290 -4.15 -0.91 -10.02
C LYS A 290 -2.91 -1.24 -9.18
N GLU A 291 -1.72 -0.85 -9.63
CA GLU A 291 -0.48 -1.04 -8.88
C GLU A 291 -0.48 -0.26 -7.56
N VAL A 292 -0.96 0.99 -7.56
CA VAL A 292 -1.13 1.77 -6.32
C VAL A 292 -2.02 1.02 -5.32
N LEU A 293 -3.08 0.36 -5.79
CA LEU A 293 -3.96 -0.41 -4.91
C LEU A 293 -3.29 -1.67 -4.35
N THR A 294 -2.33 -2.26 -5.06
CA THR A 294 -1.47 -3.33 -4.53
C THR A 294 -0.69 -2.83 -3.31
N VAL A 295 -0.09 -1.64 -3.37
CA VAL A 295 0.59 -1.02 -2.22
C VAL A 295 -0.41 -0.67 -1.11
N PHE A 296 -1.56 -0.09 -1.48
CA PHE A 296 -2.61 0.30 -0.54
C PHE A 296 -3.13 -0.87 0.31
N ARG A 297 -3.17 -2.09 -0.25
CA ARG A 297 -3.56 -3.31 0.48
C ARG A 297 -2.71 -3.54 1.73
N TYR A 298 -1.43 -3.20 1.68
CA TYR A 298 -0.47 -3.38 2.77
C TYR A 298 -0.47 -2.23 3.79
N ILE A 299 -1.14 -1.12 3.52
CA ILE A 299 -1.19 0.04 4.42
C ILE A 299 -2.03 -0.30 5.67
N GLU A 300 -1.45 -0.14 6.86
CA GLU A 300 -2.17 -0.29 8.14
C GLU A 300 -3.07 0.94 8.42
N ASP A 301 -2.52 2.15 8.28
CA ASP A 301 -3.18 3.43 8.56
C ASP A 301 -3.98 3.96 7.35
N LYS A 302 -5.03 3.25 6.93
CA LYS A 302 -5.85 3.58 5.75
C LYS A 302 -6.62 4.89 5.90
N ASP A 303 -7.04 5.24 7.11
CA ASP A 303 -7.69 6.51 7.43
C ASP A 303 -6.84 7.74 7.11
N VAL A 304 -5.51 7.63 7.25
CA VAL A 304 -4.55 8.67 6.82
C VAL A 304 -4.63 8.84 5.31
N PHE A 305 -4.53 7.75 4.54
CA PHE A 305 -4.68 7.80 3.09
C PHE A 305 -6.03 8.42 2.71
N GLN A 306 -7.13 7.97 3.33
CA GLN A 306 -8.47 8.48 3.09
C GLN A 306 -8.57 9.99 3.27
N THR A 307 -8.01 10.51 4.37
CA THR A 307 -8.11 11.92 4.74
C THR A 307 -7.31 12.80 3.77
N PHE A 308 -6.07 12.41 3.46
CA PHE A 308 -5.26 13.12 2.46
C PHE A 308 -5.85 13.02 1.06
N TYR A 309 -6.32 11.83 0.66
CA TYR A 309 -6.95 11.61 -0.64
C TYR A 309 -8.24 12.43 -0.78
N SER A 310 -9.12 12.41 0.22
CA SER A 310 -10.37 13.19 0.26
C SER A 310 -10.11 14.67 0.09
N LYS A 311 -9.10 15.19 0.79
CA LYS A 311 -8.70 16.60 0.71
C LYS A 311 -8.16 17.00 -0.66
N MET A 312 -7.35 16.14 -1.26
CA MET A 312 -6.80 16.39 -2.59
C MET A 312 -7.89 16.26 -3.67
N LEU A 313 -8.76 15.25 -3.57
CA LEU A 313 -9.93 15.10 -4.44
C LEU A 313 -10.83 16.33 -4.37
N ALA A 314 -11.17 16.79 -3.17
CA ALA A 314 -11.97 18.00 -2.97
C ALA A 314 -11.38 19.22 -3.68
N ARG A 315 -10.04 19.40 -3.60
CA ARG A 315 -9.34 20.47 -4.33
C ARG A 315 -9.43 20.26 -5.84
N ARG A 316 -9.21 19.04 -6.35
CA ARG A 316 -9.27 18.74 -7.79
C ARG A 316 -10.65 18.97 -8.37
N LEU A 317 -11.70 18.55 -7.67
CA LEU A 317 -13.10 18.75 -8.05
C LEU A 317 -13.49 20.23 -8.08
N VAL A 318 -13.15 21.00 -7.05
CA VAL A 318 -13.45 22.45 -7.00
C VAL A 318 -12.68 23.22 -8.05
N GLN A 319 -11.42 22.86 -8.27
CA GLN A 319 -10.54 23.58 -9.18
C GLN A 319 -10.65 23.13 -10.63
N HIS A 320 -11.36 22.02 -10.90
CA HIS A 320 -11.45 21.33 -12.19
C HIS A 320 -10.07 20.99 -12.75
N THR A 321 -9.22 20.37 -11.91
CA THR A 321 -7.86 19.97 -12.29
C THR A 321 -7.68 18.46 -12.43
N SER A 322 -8.77 17.68 -12.38
CA SER A 322 -8.73 16.26 -12.67
C SER A 322 -8.50 16.04 -14.16
N ALA A 323 -7.71 15.02 -14.49
CA ALA A 323 -7.43 14.61 -15.86
C ALA A 323 -8.65 13.95 -16.53
N SER A 324 -9.38 13.12 -15.79
CA SER A 324 -10.56 12.40 -16.25
C SER A 324 -11.52 12.15 -15.07
N ASP A 325 -12.78 12.52 -15.24
CA ASP A 325 -13.84 12.25 -14.26
C ASP A 325 -14.09 10.73 -14.13
N ASP A 326 -13.91 9.97 -15.21
CA ASP A 326 -14.05 8.52 -15.22
C ASP A 326 -12.94 7.83 -14.41
N ALA A 327 -11.68 8.26 -14.59
CA ALA A 327 -10.55 7.72 -13.81
C ALA A 327 -10.73 7.95 -12.30
N GLU A 328 -11.27 9.11 -11.90
CA GLU A 328 -11.58 9.39 -10.50
C GLU A 328 -12.71 8.49 -9.97
N ALA A 329 -13.78 8.31 -10.75
CA ALA A 329 -14.90 7.44 -10.40
C ALA A 329 -14.45 5.97 -10.26
N GLN A 330 -13.59 5.50 -11.17
CA GLN A 330 -12.99 4.17 -11.10
C GLN A 330 -12.12 4.00 -9.84
N MET A 331 -11.28 4.98 -9.51
CA MET A 331 -10.46 4.93 -8.30
C MET A 331 -11.33 4.83 -7.03
N ILE A 332 -12.41 5.61 -6.95
CA ILE A 332 -13.36 5.51 -5.82
C ILE A 332 -14.06 4.15 -5.79
N SER A 333 -14.45 3.61 -6.96
CA SER A 333 -15.07 2.29 -7.05
C SER A 333 -14.15 1.19 -6.50
N ARG A 334 -12.86 1.22 -6.85
CA ARG A 334 -11.87 0.26 -6.36
C ARG A 334 -11.58 0.41 -4.86
N LEU A 335 -11.52 1.64 -4.35
CA LEU A 335 -11.43 1.90 -2.90
C LEU A 335 -12.67 1.35 -2.17
N LYS A 336 -13.86 1.44 -2.77
CA LYS A 336 -15.11 0.88 -2.22
C LYS A 336 -15.05 -0.65 -2.18
N GLN A 337 -14.52 -1.30 -3.21
CA GLN A 337 -14.35 -2.76 -3.23
C GLN A 337 -13.39 -3.23 -2.12
N THR A 338 -12.32 -2.46 -1.85
CA THR A 338 -11.27 -2.84 -0.90
C THR A 338 -11.62 -2.50 0.56
N CYS A 339 -12.31 -1.37 0.80
CA CYS A 339 -12.56 -0.83 2.15
C CYS A 339 -14.04 -0.71 2.53
N GLY A 340 -14.96 -1.02 1.61
CA GLY A 340 -16.39 -0.95 1.83
C GLY A 340 -17.00 0.44 1.62
N PHE A 341 -18.33 0.47 1.64
CA PHE A 341 -19.13 1.66 1.32
C PHE A 341 -18.90 2.85 2.29
N GLU A 342 -18.85 2.59 3.59
CA GLU A 342 -18.66 3.62 4.62
C GLU A 342 -17.33 4.38 4.47
N TYR A 343 -16.31 3.76 3.87
CA TYR A 343 -15.02 4.39 3.61
C TYR A 343 -15.09 5.39 2.45
N THR A 344 -15.91 5.11 1.44
CA THR A 344 -16.01 5.93 0.22
C THR A 344 -17.22 6.85 0.18
N SER A 345 -18.16 6.75 1.13
CA SER A 345 -19.44 7.47 1.13
C SER A 345 -19.28 8.99 0.95
N LYS A 346 -18.35 9.61 1.69
CA LYS A 346 -18.02 11.04 1.55
C LYS A 346 -17.45 11.36 0.17
N LEU A 347 -16.56 10.51 -0.37
CA LEU A 347 -15.97 10.71 -1.71
C LEU A 347 -17.03 10.68 -2.82
N GLN A 348 -17.94 9.70 -2.74
CA GLN A 348 -19.05 9.58 -3.68
C GLN A 348 -20.00 10.76 -3.60
N ARG A 349 -20.26 11.26 -2.37
CA ARG A 349 -21.10 12.44 -2.17
C ARG A 349 -20.47 13.70 -2.76
N MET A 350 -19.14 13.84 -2.70
CA MET A 350 -18.45 14.97 -3.35
C MET A 350 -18.68 14.99 -4.87
N PHE A 351 -18.62 13.84 -5.55
CA PHE A 351 -18.95 13.75 -6.98
C PHE A 351 -20.40 14.17 -7.26
N GLN A 352 -21.34 13.62 -6.49
CA GLN A 352 -22.75 13.94 -6.66
C GLN A 352 -23.03 15.44 -6.45
N ASP A 353 -22.40 16.08 -5.47
CA ASP A 353 -22.57 17.51 -5.21
C ASP A 353 -22.04 18.38 -6.36
N VAL A 354 -20.95 17.96 -7.05
CA VAL A 354 -20.43 18.66 -8.23
C VAL A 354 -21.43 18.60 -9.38
N ASP A 355 -22.02 17.45 -9.66
CA ASP A 355 -23.01 17.31 -10.74
C ASP A 355 -24.32 18.05 -10.43
N VAL A 356 -24.80 17.97 -9.18
CA VAL A 356 -25.94 18.76 -8.73
C VAL A 356 -25.66 20.25 -8.86
N SER A 357 -24.43 20.69 -8.57
CA SER A 357 -24.03 22.08 -8.74
C SER A 357 -24.03 22.52 -10.20
N LYS A 358 -23.63 21.67 -11.16
CA LYS A 358 -23.72 21.99 -12.60
C LYS A 358 -25.17 22.30 -13.00
N ASN A 359 -26.11 21.44 -12.62
CA ASN A 359 -27.53 21.66 -12.93
C ASN A 359 -28.11 22.89 -12.19
N LEU A 360 -27.65 23.16 -10.96
CA LEU A 360 -28.05 24.35 -10.22
C LEU A 360 -27.59 25.64 -10.91
N ASN A 361 -26.39 25.67 -11.47
CA ASN A 361 -25.90 26.82 -12.26
C ASN A 361 -26.73 27.05 -13.52
N GLU A 362 -27.13 25.98 -14.23
CA GLU A 362 -28.01 26.10 -15.40
C GLU A 362 -29.36 26.70 -15.03
N ARG A 363 -29.97 26.22 -13.94
CA ARG A 363 -31.24 26.78 -13.43
C ARG A 363 -31.08 28.24 -13.02
N PHE A 364 -29.98 28.59 -12.36
CA PHE A 364 -29.71 29.98 -11.97
C PHE A 364 -29.54 30.88 -13.20
N ARG A 365 -28.78 30.44 -14.22
CA ARG A 365 -28.61 31.17 -15.49
C ARG A 365 -29.95 31.42 -16.18
N SER A 366 -30.82 30.42 -16.23
CA SER A 366 -32.17 30.57 -16.79
C SER A 366 -33.05 31.51 -15.96
N HIS A 367 -32.93 31.49 -14.63
CA HIS A 367 -33.67 32.38 -13.73
C HIS A 367 -33.24 33.85 -13.88
N ILE A 368 -31.94 34.12 -14.05
CA ILE A 368 -31.45 35.49 -14.23
C ILE A 368 -31.61 36.01 -15.66
N ALA A 369 -31.73 35.14 -16.66
CA ALA A 369 -31.92 35.53 -18.06
C ALA A 369 -33.22 36.32 -18.31
N SER A 370 -34.24 36.15 -17.44
CA SER A 370 -35.48 36.94 -17.47
C SER A 370 -35.39 38.24 -16.66
N SER A 371 -34.23 38.56 -16.09
CA SER A 371 -33.98 39.72 -15.22
C SER A 371 -32.74 40.50 -15.67
N THR A 372 -32.38 41.57 -14.94
CA THR A 372 -31.15 42.33 -15.22
C THR A 372 -29.92 41.41 -15.19
N PRO A 373 -29.09 41.39 -16.23
CA PRO A 373 -27.90 40.54 -16.27
C PRO A 373 -26.90 40.93 -15.18
N LEU A 374 -26.11 39.96 -14.74
CA LEU A 374 -24.97 40.21 -13.84
C LEU A 374 -23.86 40.93 -14.60
N ASP A 375 -23.09 41.74 -13.87
CA ASP A 375 -21.94 42.48 -14.44
C ASP A 375 -20.71 41.58 -14.66
N LEU A 376 -20.80 40.30 -14.28
CA LEU A 376 -19.73 39.31 -14.36
C LEU A 376 -20.25 37.91 -14.71
N ASP A 377 -19.39 37.07 -15.28
CA ASP A 377 -19.67 35.64 -15.46
C ASP A 377 -19.58 34.92 -14.11
N PHE A 378 -20.72 34.43 -13.63
CA PHE A 378 -20.86 33.84 -12.30
C PHE A 378 -21.13 32.34 -12.39
N SER A 379 -20.36 31.58 -11.61
CA SER A 379 -20.55 30.15 -11.40
C SER A 379 -20.31 29.82 -9.93
N ILE A 380 -21.10 28.91 -9.38
CA ILE A 380 -21.08 28.56 -7.96
C ILE A 380 -21.13 27.04 -7.77
N GLN A 381 -20.42 26.53 -6.77
CA GLN A 381 -20.53 25.13 -6.37
C GLN A 381 -21.15 25.06 -4.98
N VAL A 382 -22.28 24.36 -4.85
CA VAL A 382 -22.97 24.17 -3.58
C VAL A 382 -22.66 22.79 -3.06
N LEU A 383 -21.90 22.75 -1.97
CA LEU A 383 -21.26 21.55 -1.44
C LEU A 383 -21.86 21.18 -0.08
N SER A 384 -22.07 19.89 0.19
CA SER A 384 -22.60 19.43 1.47
C SER A 384 -21.55 19.51 2.58
N SER A 385 -21.82 20.28 3.64
CA SER A 385 -20.83 20.56 4.71
C SER A 385 -20.28 19.31 5.41
N GLY A 386 -21.05 18.20 5.48
CA GLY A 386 -20.64 16.97 6.15
C GLY A 386 -19.73 16.05 5.33
N SER A 387 -19.62 16.24 4.02
CA SER A 387 -18.86 15.34 3.12
C SER A 387 -17.58 15.97 2.59
N TRP A 388 -17.44 17.28 2.67
CA TRP A 388 -16.29 18.02 2.15
C TRP A 388 -15.33 18.42 3.29
N PRO A 389 -14.01 18.32 3.09
CA PRO A 389 -13.00 18.55 4.13
C PRO A 389 -12.63 20.05 4.30
N PHE A 390 -13.53 20.96 3.93
CA PHE A 390 -13.27 22.40 4.02
C PHE A 390 -13.67 22.96 5.38
N GLN A 391 -12.79 23.79 5.95
CA GLN A 391 -13.05 24.48 7.21
C GLN A 391 -14.02 25.64 7.01
N GLN A 392 -14.65 26.07 8.12
CA GLN A 392 -15.61 27.18 8.15
C GLN A 392 -15.03 28.50 7.60
N SER A 393 -15.95 29.36 7.15
CA SER A 393 -15.66 30.67 6.56
C SER A 393 -14.82 31.56 7.49
N VAL A 394 -13.82 32.22 6.91
CA VAL A 394 -13.07 33.28 7.58
C VAL A 394 -13.90 34.58 7.57
N THR A 395 -13.75 35.41 8.61
CA THR A 395 -14.24 36.79 8.56
C THR A 395 -13.65 37.50 7.34
N PHE A 396 -14.51 38.01 6.47
CA PHE A 396 -14.10 38.59 5.20
C PHE A 396 -15.17 39.55 4.70
N SER A 397 -14.75 40.72 4.27
CA SER A 397 -15.59 41.70 3.59
C SER A 397 -15.53 41.45 2.08
N LEU A 398 -16.68 41.14 1.47
CA LEU A 398 -16.77 40.86 0.05
C LEU A 398 -16.63 42.18 -0.75
N PRO A 399 -15.82 42.23 -1.82
CA PRO A 399 -15.76 43.40 -2.69
C PRO A 399 -17.11 43.73 -3.31
N VAL A 400 -17.41 45.02 -3.45
CA VAL A 400 -18.71 45.52 -3.93
C VAL A 400 -19.08 44.98 -5.30
N GLU A 401 -18.08 44.72 -6.15
CA GLU A 401 -18.24 44.15 -7.48
C GLU A 401 -18.81 42.72 -7.46
N LEU A 402 -18.59 41.97 -6.37
CA LEU A 402 -19.07 40.58 -6.22
C LEU A 402 -20.39 40.49 -5.44
N GLU A 403 -20.75 41.54 -4.70
CA GLU A 403 -21.90 41.57 -3.79
C GLU A 403 -23.23 41.31 -4.51
N ARG A 404 -23.42 41.89 -5.70
CA ARG A 404 -24.64 41.70 -6.50
C ARG A 404 -24.90 40.23 -6.83
N SER A 405 -23.86 39.52 -7.30
CA SER A 405 -23.94 38.10 -7.65
C SER A 405 -24.21 37.24 -6.42
N TYR A 406 -23.56 37.55 -5.30
CA TYR A 406 -23.79 36.91 -4.00
C TYR A 406 -25.25 37.02 -3.55
N GLN A 407 -25.82 38.24 -3.56
CA GLN A 407 -27.19 38.48 -3.10
C GLN A 407 -28.22 37.79 -3.99
N ARG A 408 -28.06 37.92 -5.32
CA ARG A 408 -28.96 37.29 -6.30
C ARG A 408 -28.98 35.78 -6.17
N PHE A 409 -27.81 35.16 -6.06
CA PHE A 409 -27.74 33.70 -5.89
C PHE A 409 -28.29 33.26 -4.54
N THR A 410 -27.97 33.96 -3.45
CA THR A 410 -28.47 33.63 -2.11
C THR A 410 -30.00 33.66 -2.06
N ASN A 411 -30.62 34.69 -2.65
CA ASN A 411 -32.07 34.79 -2.73
C ASN A 411 -32.68 33.63 -3.55
N PHE A 412 -32.16 33.40 -4.77
CA PHE A 412 -32.57 32.27 -5.62
C PHE A 412 -32.48 30.93 -4.88
N TYR A 413 -31.36 30.67 -4.19
CA TYR A 413 -31.17 29.42 -3.46
C TYR A 413 -32.14 29.27 -2.29
N SER A 414 -32.37 30.34 -1.52
CA SER A 414 -33.30 30.33 -0.38
C SER A 414 -34.75 30.04 -0.79
N GLN A 415 -35.18 30.56 -1.94
CA GLN A 415 -36.52 30.30 -2.50
C GLN A 415 -36.65 28.85 -2.97
N ALA A 416 -35.61 28.28 -3.58
CA ALA A 416 -35.62 26.91 -4.08
C ALA A 416 -35.41 25.85 -2.98
N HIS A 417 -34.75 26.20 -1.88
CA HIS A 417 -34.31 25.25 -0.85
C HIS A 417 -34.62 25.75 0.57
N ASN A 418 -35.87 25.58 0.99
CA ASN A 418 -36.29 25.91 2.35
C ASN A 418 -35.60 25.01 3.40
N GLY A 419 -35.22 25.59 4.54
CA GLY A 419 -34.54 24.90 5.64
C GLY A 419 -33.02 24.70 5.44
N ARG A 420 -32.41 25.26 4.38
CA ARG A 420 -30.96 25.22 4.16
C ARG A 420 -30.34 26.60 4.34
N LYS A 421 -29.12 26.63 4.89
CA LYS A 421 -28.31 27.85 5.03
C LYS A 421 -27.00 27.70 4.26
N LEU A 422 -26.67 28.70 3.45
CA LEU A 422 -25.39 28.76 2.75
C LEU A 422 -24.29 29.31 3.66
N SER A 423 -23.11 28.69 3.59
CA SER A 423 -21.87 29.19 4.18
C SER A 423 -20.84 29.35 3.06
N TRP A 424 -20.37 30.57 2.84
CA TRP A 424 -19.53 30.89 1.70
C TRP A 424 -18.04 30.67 2.01
N LEU A 425 -17.35 29.91 1.16
CA LEU A 425 -15.95 29.54 1.35
C LEU A 425 -15.05 30.36 0.42
N TYR A 426 -14.89 31.66 0.73
CA TYR A 426 -14.14 32.59 -0.12
C TYR A 426 -12.67 32.20 -0.32
N GLN A 427 -12.06 31.49 0.63
CA GLN A 427 -10.71 30.96 0.51
C GLN A 427 -10.54 29.90 -0.59
N MET A 428 -11.63 29.23 -0.98
CA MET A 428 -11.64 28.23 -2.06
C MET A 428 -12.09 28.84 -3.40
N SER A 429 -12.60 30.07 -3.38
CA SER A 429 -13.11 30.78 -4.54
C SER A 429 -11.99 31.44 -5.36
N LYS A 430 -12.21 31.53 -6.66
CA LYS A 430 -11.30 32.16 -7.62
C LYS A 430 -12.09 32.94 -8.65
N GLY A 431 -11.48 33.97 -9.22
CA GLY A 431 -12.04 34.75 -10.31
C GLY A 431 -10.97 35.21 -11.27
N GLU A 432 -11.39 35.87 -12.33
CA GLU A 432 -10.52 36.49 -13.32
C GLU A 432 -10.74 38.00 -13.30
N ILE A 433 -9.66 38.74 -13.09
CA ILE A 433 -9.65 40.20 -13.16
C ILE A 433 -8.82 40.63 -14.37
N VAL A 434 -9.25 41.72 -15.02
CA VAL A 434 -8.52 42.29 -16.16
C VAL A 434 -7.86 43.58 -15.70
N THR A 435 -6.53 43.64 -15.80
CA THR A 435 -5.77 44.84 -15.44
C THR A 435 -5.79 45.84 -16.59
N ASN A 436 -6.27 47.07 -16.33
CA ASN A 436 -6.29 48.16 -17.31
C ASN A 436 -5.01 49.02 -17.32
N SER A 437 -4.06 48.73 -16.44
CA SER A 437 -2.83 49.50 -16.30
C SER A 437 -1.63 48.72 -16.84
N THR A 438 -1.16 49.12 -18.01
CA THR A 438 0.24 49.04 -18.42
C THR A 438 0.48 50.17 -19.41
N THR A 439 1.66 50.79 -19.38
CA THR A 439 2.20 51.70 -20.41
C THR A 439 2.13 51.15 -21.86
N ASP A 440 1.81 49.85 -22.02
CA ASP A 440 1.50 49.18 -23.28
C ASP A 440 -0.02 48.82 -23.31
N LEU A 441 -0.68 48.97 -24.46
CA LEU A 441 -2.12 48.70 -24.73
C LEU A 441 -2.61 47.25 -24.44
N LYS A 442 -1.82 46.39 -23.82
CA LYS A 442 -2.14 44.96 -23.61
C LYS A 442 -2.85 44.74 -22.29
N ARG A 443 -4.11 44.31 -22.35
CA ARG A 443 -4.87 43.81 -21.20
C ARG A 443 -4.46 42.38 -20.88
N PHE A 444 -4.16 42.09 -19.61
CA PHE A 444 -3.81 40.75 -19.15
C PHE A 444 -4.91 40.20 -18.24
N PRO A 445 -5.68 39.21 -18.71
CA PRO A 445 -6.58 38.49 -17.82
C PRO A 445 -5.78 37.70 -16.78
N THR A 446 -6.09 37.97 -15.52
CA THR A 446 -5.35 37.49 -14.35
C THR A 446 -6.26 36.67 -13.44
N GLN A 447 -6.00 35.38 -13.34
CA GLN A 447 -6.70 34.50 -12.41
C GLN A 447 -6.16 34.70 -11.00
N ALA A 448 -7.04 35.07 -10.07
CA ALA A 448 -6.74 35.42 -8.70
C ALA A 448 -7.69 34.70 -7.73
N SER A 449 -7.26 34.47 -6.48
CA SER A 449 -8.15 34.03 -5.41
C SER A 449 -9.07 35.19 -4.98
N THR A 450 -10.18 34.91 -4.32
CA THR A 450 -11.08 35.97 -3.85
C THR A 450 -10.40 36.95 -2.88
N PHE A 451 -9.48 36.47 -2.05
CA PHE A 451 -8.68 37.34 -1.17
C PHE A 451 -7.72 38.23 -1.96
N GLN A 452 -7.09 37.71 -3.01
CA GLN A 452 -6.27 38.51 -3.91
C GLN A 452 -7.11 39.56 -4.64
N MET A 453 -8.29 39.20 -5.15
CA MET A 453 -9.20 40.15 -5.80
C MET A 453 -9.62 41.28 -4.85
N ALA A 454 -9.96 40.96 -3.60
CA ALA A 454 -10.38 41.97 -2.63
C ALA A 454 -9.29 42.99 -2.28
N ILE A 455 -8.02 42.60 -2.33
CA ILE A 455 -6.91 43.53 -2.17
C ILE A 455 -6.70 44.33 -3.46
N LEU A 456 -6.67 43.67 -4.62
CA LEU A 456 -6.35 44.32 -5.90
C LEU A 456 -7.43 45.31 -6.35
N LEU A 457 -8.70 45.03 -6.10
CA LEU A 457 -9.82 45.91 -6.49
C LEU A 457 -9.81 47.25 -5.73
N GLN A 458 -9.25 47.30 -4.51
CA GLN A 458 -9.09 48.57 -3.77
C GLN A 458 -8.21 49.57 -4.52
N TYR A 459 -7.24 49.08 -5.30
CA TYR A 459 -6.33 49.96 -6.04
C TYR A 459 -6.98 50.66 -7.24
N ASN A 460 -8.25 50.39 -7.52
CA ASN A 460 -9.04 51.21 -8.44
C ASN A 460 -9.38 52.59 -7.84
N SER A 461 -9.34 52.75 -6.51
CA SER A 461 -9.64 54.00 -5.82
C SER A 461 -8.39 54.78 -5.41
N ALA A 462 -7.30 54.12 -5.04
CA ALA A 462 -6.01 54.75 -4.74
C ALA A 462 -4.83 53.85 -5.12
N THR A 463 -3.66 54.42 -5.43
CA THR A 463 -2.49 53.64 -5.87
C THR A 463 -1.64 53.08 -4.73
N SER A 464 -1.95 53.46 -3.49
CA SER A 464 -1.18 53.12 -2.29
C SER A 464 -2.08 52.92 -1.07
N TYR A 465 -1.80 51.89 -0.27
CA TYR A 465 -2.48 51.59 0.99
C TYR A 465 -1.50 51.07 2.04
N THR A 466 -1.75 51.38 3.31
CA THR A 466 -1.05 50.73 4.43
C THR A 466 -1.57 49.31 4.66
N VAL A 467 -0.74 48.43 5.21
CA VAL A 467 -1.16 47.06 5.59
C VAL A 467 -2.35 47.07 6.54
N GLN A 468 -2.41 48.03 7.48
CA GLN A 468 -3.54 48.19 8.39
C GLN A 468 -4.84 48.54 7.65
N GLN A 469 -4.80 49.50 6.71
CA GLN A 469 -5.99 49.85 5.91
C GLN A 469 -6.49 48.67 5.09
N LEU A 470 -5.59 47.88 4.50
CA LEU A 470 -5.97 46.67 3.76
C LEU A 470 -6.62 45.63 4.67
N ALA A 471 -6.15 45.49 5.92
CA ALA A 471 -6.75 44.58 6.90
C ALA A 471 -8.16 45.04 7.30
N GLU A 472 -8.35 46.33 7.58
CA GLU A 472 -9.64 46.90 7.97
C GLU A 472 -10.67 46.83 6.83
N ASN A 473 -10.26 47.13 5.59
CA ASN A 473 -11.16 47.11 4.44
C ASN A 473 -11.59 45.69 4.05
N THR A 474 -10.68 44.71 4.15
CA THR A 474 -10.98 43.30 3.80
C THR A 474 -11.49 42.47 4.97
N GLN A 475 -11.34 42.95 6.21
CA GLN A 475 -11.61 42.21 7.45
C GLN A 475 -10.83 40.88 7.57
N LEU A 476 -9.74 40.73 6.80
CA LEU A 476 -8.87 39.55 6.87
C LEU A 476 -8.02 39.59 8.13
N LYS A 477 -7.80 38.41 8.74
CA LYS A 477 -6.80 38.25 9.79
C LYS A 477 -5.42 38.61 9.25
N MET A 478 -4.61 39.29 10.06
CA MET A 478 -3.27 39.77 9.66
C MET A 478 -2.38 38.66 9.09
N GLU A 479 -2.43 37.46 9.67
CA GLU A 479 -1.68 36.28 9.19
C GLU A 479 -2.01 35.92 7.73
N ILE A 480 -3.31 35.92 7.38
CA ILE A 480 -3.78 35.60 6.03
C ILE A 480 -3.44 36.75 5.09
N LEU A 481 -3.69 37.99 5.50
CA LEU A 481 -3.39 39.17 4.70
C LEU A 481 -1.91 39.23 4.31
N VAL A 482 -1.01 39.06 5.28
CA VAL A 482 0.44 39.06 5.06
C VAL A 482 0.83 37.98 4.04
N GLN A 483 0.27 36.77 4.13
CA GLN A 483 0.55 35.71 3.16
C GLN A 483 0.10 36.08 1.74
N VAL A 484 -1.08 36.68 1.61
CA VAL A 484 -1.60 37.13 0.31
C VAL A 484 -0.73 38.27 -0.25
N LEU A 485 -0.32 39.23 0.59
CA LEU A 485 0.56 40.33 0.19
C LEU A 485 1.93 39.82 -0.26
N ILE A 486 2.60 38.97 0.52
CA ILE A 486 3.88 38.35 0.15
C ILE A 486 3.79 37.71 -1.24
N HIS A 487 2.68 37.04 -1.52
CA HIS A 487 2.45 36.42 -2.81
C HIS A 487 2.27 37.44 -3.95
N LEU A 488 1.46 38.48 -3.75
CA LEU A 488 1.26 39.55 -4.72
C LEU A 488 2.55 40.35 -5.02
N LEU A 489 3.40 40.57 -4.01
CA LEU A 489 4.72 41.16 -4.17
C LEU A 489 5.67 40.25 -4.95
N LYS A 490 5.69 38.94 -4.65
CA LYS A 490 6.48 37.96 -5.43
C LYS A 490 6.04 37.87 -6.89
N CYS A 491 4.74 38.04 -7.15
CA CYS A 491 4.21 38.14 -8.50
C CYS A 491 4.55 39.46 -9.20
N LYS A 492 5.16 40.44 -8.50
CA LYS A 492 5.42 41.80 -8.98
C LYS A 492 4.16 42.52 -9.43
N ILE A 493 3.03 42.28 -8.76
CA ILE A 493 1.79 43.05 -8.98
C ILE A 493 1.72 44.22 -8.01
N LEU A 494 2.21 44.00 -6.78
CA LEU A 494 2.38 45.03 -5.76
C LEU A 494 3.87 45.20 -5.44
N GLN A 495 4.23 46.34 -4.88
CA GLN A 495 5.54 46.65 -4.33
C GLN A 495 5.40 47.25 -2.92
N CYS A 496 6.40 47.07 -2.07
CA CYS A 496 6.48 47.82 -0.81
C CYS A 496 7.35 49.05 -1.03
N LYS A 497 6.90 50.20 -0.55
CA LYS A 497 7.61 51.48 -0.71
C LYS A 497 8.83 51.57 0.19
N ASP A 498 8.71 51.06 1.41
CA ASP A 498 9.85 50.83 2.29
C ASP A 498 10.57 49.57 1.78
N GLU A 499 11.90 49.58 1.64
CA GLU A 499 12.70 48.37 1.40
C GLU A 499 12.72 47.44 2.64
N ALA A 500 11.56 47.27 3.29
CA ALA A 500 11.37 46.42 4.44
C ALA A 500 11.51 44.94 4.05
N ASP A 501 11.92 44.12 5.03
CA ASP A 501 11.95 42.67 4.89
C ASP A 501 10.56 42.17 4.48
N VAL A 502 10.42 41.73 3.23
CA VAL A 502 9.16 41.31 2.59
C VAL A 502 8.45 40.22 3.41
N ASN A 503 9.15 39.53 4.31
CA ASN A 503 8.58 38.50 5.17
C ASN A 503 8.04 39.00 6.51
N ASN A 504 8.22 40.29 6.85
CA ASN A 504 7.81 40.84 8.15
C ASN A 504 7.16 42.24 8.02
N PHE A 505 5.94 42.26 7.49
CA PHE A 505 5.15 43.48 7.38
C PHE A 505 4.70 44.01 8.74
N LYS A 506 4.90 45.31 8.95
CA LYS A 506 4.32 46.10 10.04
C LYS A 506 3.01 46.75 9.56
N PRO A 507 2.09 47.07 10.49
CA PRO A 507 0.81 47.69 10.13
C PRO A 507 0.92 48.99 9.31
N HIS A 508 1.99 49.76 9.51
CA HIS A 508 2.23 51.05 8.86
C HIS A 508 2.96 50.95 7.52
N ASN A 509 3.42 49.76 7.11
CA ASN A 509 4.11 49.63 5.82
C ASN A 509 3.17 49.96 4.67
N GLU A 510 3.69 50.75 3.74
CA GLU A 510 2.95 51.23 2.57
C GLU A 510 3.15 50.27 1.38
N ILE A 511 2.05 49.81 0.82
CA ILE A 511 1.98 48.88 -0.31
C ILE A 511 1.40 49.63 -1.51
N GLU A 512 2.13 49.61 -2.62
CA GLU A 512 1.78 50.33 -3.84
C GLU A 512 1.56 49.34 -5.00
N VAL A 513 0.74 49.74 -5.97
CA VAL A 513 0.61 48.99 -7.23
C VAL A 513 1.89 49.11 -8.06
N PHE A 514 2.40 47.99 -8.54
CA PHE A 514 3.55 47.96 -9.45
C PHE A 514 3.11 48.18 -10.89
N LEU A 515 3.36 49.39 -11.42
CA LEU A 515 2.97 49.78 -12.78
C LEU A 515 3.89 49.20 -13.88
N GLY A 516 5.07 48.68 -13.51
CA GLY A 516 6.05 48.13 -14.45
C GLY A 516 5.81 46.67 -14.85
N TYR A 517 4.65 46.08 -14.52
CA TYR A 517 4.42 44.65 -14.72
C TYR A 517 4.45 44.28 -16.21
N ARG A 518 5.26 43.29 -16.57
CA ARG A 518 5.31 42.72 -17.93
C ARG A 518 5.24 41.19 -17.85
N SER A 519 4.33 40.61 -18.62
CA SER A 519 4.20 39.16 -18.77
C SER A 519 4.37 38.75 -20.23
N LYS A 520 5.13 37.67 -20.46
CA LYS A 520 5.19 37.00 -21.77
C LYS A 520 3.96 36.10 -22.02
N LYS A 521 3.14 35.85 -21.00
CA LYS A 521 1.96 34.99 -21.08
C LYS A 521 0.71 35.80 -21.37
N LEU A 522 -0.14 35.28 -22.25
CA LEU A 522 -1.45 35.87 -22.61
C LEU A 522 -2.45 35.86 -21.45
N ARG A 523 -2.34 34.90 -20.53
CA ARG A 523 -3.13 34.81 -19.29
C ARG A 523 -2.20 34.53 -18.13
N VAL A 524 -2.38 35.25 -17.03
CA VAL A 524 -1.55 35.13 -15.83
C VAL A 524 -2.36 34.41 -14.76
N ASN A 525 -1.76 33.42 -14.09
CA ASN A 525 -2.37 32.81 -12.91
C ASN A 525 -1.51 33.13 -11.68
N ILE A 526 -2.06 33.98 -10.81
CA ILE A 526 -1.49 34.33 -9.53
C ILE A 526 -2.16 33.58 -8.37
N ASN A 527 -3.20 32.79 -8.60
CA ASN A 527 -3.76 31.91 -7.58
C ASN A 527 -2.94 30.61 -7.49
N LYS A 528 -1.71 30.71 -7.00
CA LYS A 528 -0.82 29.56 -6.78
C LYS A 528 -0.61 29.33 -5.28
N PRO A 529 -0.74 28.09 -4.78
CA PRO A 529 -0.54 27.79 -3.38
C PRO A 529 0.92 28.03 -2.96
N VAL A 530 1.11 28.57 -1.76
CA VAL A 530 2.46 28.83 -1.21
C VAL A 530 2.97 27.57 -0.48
N LYS A 531 4.25 27.22 -0.67
CA LYS A 531 4.85 26.00 -0.06
C LYS A 531 4.72 25.95 1.47
N THR A 532 4.87 27.10 2.16
CA THR A 532 4.76 27.19 3.62
C THR A 532 3.35 26.85 4.11
N GLU A 533 2.33 27.31 3.39
CA GLU A 533 0.92 27.04 3.67
C GLU A 533 0.63 25.54 3.57
N GLN A 534 1.13 24.87 2.53
CA GLN A 534 0.94 23.43 2.34
C GLN A 534 1.50 22.59 3.50
N LYS A 535 2.61 23.02 4.11
CA LYS A 535 3.19 22.34 5.28
C LYS A 535 2.32 22.49 6.52
N GLN A 536 1.88 23.71 6.81
CA GLN A 536 0.98 23.98 7.93
C GLN A 536 -0.34 23.21 7.77
N GLU A 537 -0.87 23.18 6.54
CA GLU A 537 -2.07 22.42 6.20
C GLU A 537 -1.92 20.92 6.47
N GLN A 538 -0.75 20.37 6.16
CA GLN A 538 -0.42 18.97 6.37
C GLN A 538 -0.37 18.64 7.87
N GLU A 539 0.28 19.47 8.68
CA GLU A 539 0.36 19.29 10.13
C GLU A 539 -1.02 19.36 10.79
N VAL A 540 -1.87 20.29 10.36
CA VAL A 540 -3.27 20.39 10.81
C VAL A 540 -4.06 19.14 10.43
N THR A 541 -3.83 18.61 9.23
CA THR A 541 -4.50 17.37 8.77
C THR A 541 -4.12 16.18 9.65
N HIS A 542 -2.84 16.03 9.98
CA HIS A 542 -2.37 14.97 10.90
C HIS A 542 -2.98 15.11 12.31
N LYS A 543 -3.06 16.33 12.85
CA LYS A 543 -3.71 16.58 14.15
C LYS A 543 -5.19 16.17 14.13
N HIS A 544 -5.92 16.54 13.07
CA HIS A 544 -7.32 16.19 12.92
C HIS A 544 -7.53 14.67 12.85
N ILE A 545 -6.68 13.94 12.12
CA ILE A 545 -6.74 12.47 12.07
C ILE A 545 -6.59 11.87 13.47
N GLU A 546 -5.63 12.35 14.27
CA GLU A 546 -5.41 11.84 15.62
C GLU A 546 -6.56 12.16 16.59
N GLU A 547 -7.27 13.28 16.40
CA GLU A 547 -8.49 13.61 17.15
C GLU A 547 -9.66 12.71 16.75
N ASP A 548 -9.87 12.50 15.45
CA ASP A 548 -10.91 11.61 14.93
C ASP A 548 -10.69 10.17 15.39
N ARG A 549 -9.44 9.70 15.40
CA ARG A 549 -9.07 8.38 15.94
C ARG A 549 -9.50 8.21 17.39
N LYS A 550 -9.30 9.23 18.25
CA LYS A 550 -9.74 9.18 19.66
C LYS A 550 -11.26 9.04 19.75
N MET A 551 -12.02 9.81 18.96
CA MET A 551 -13.48 9.72 18.96
C MET A 551 -13.96 8.35 18.47
N LEU A 552 -13.34 7.80 17.41
CA LEU A 552 -13.66 6.48 16.88
C LEU A 552 -13.33 5.36 17.90
N ILE A 553 -12.21 5.46 18.60
CA ILE A 553 -11.85 4.52 19.67
C ILE A 553 -12.87 4.58 20.80
N GLN A 554 -13.24 5.77 21.27
CA GLN A 554 -14.27 5.94 22.31
C GLN A 554 -15.60 5.32 21.88
N ALA A 555 -16.06 5.62 20.66
CA ALA A 555 -17.30 5.08 20.12
C ALA A 555 -17.26 3.55 19.96
N ALA A 556 -16.10 2.97 19.58
CA ALA A 556 -15.92 1.52 19.51
C ALA A 556 -15.99 0.87 20.90
N ILE A 557 -15.28 1.43 21.89
CA ILE A 557 -15.33 0.95 23.28
C ILE A 557 -16.76 0.96 23.81
N VAL A 558 -17.49 2.08 23.66
CA VAL A 558 -18.88 2.20 24.12
C VAL A 558 -19.78 1.15 23.45
N ARG A 559 -19.61 0.92 22.14
CA ARG A 559 -20.41 -0.08 21.40
C ARG A 559 -20.16 -1.50 21.90
N ILE A 560 -18.90 -1.87 22.12
CA ILE A 560 -18.50 -3.18 22.65
C ILE A 560 -19.05 -3.35 24.06
N MET A 561 -18.81 -2.38 24.94
CA MET A 561 -19.23 -2.43 26.34
C MET A 561 -20.75 -2.43 26.50
N LYS A 562 -21.49 -1.69 25.65
CA LYS A 562 -22.95 -1.74 25.63
C LYS A 562 -23.49 -3.13 25.31
N MET A 563 -22.82 -3.87 24.42
CA MET A 563 -23.19 -5.22 24.01
C MET A 563 -22.80 -6.27 25.05
N ARG A 564 -21.60 -6.15 25.64
CA ARG A 564 -21.03 -7.15 26.56
C ARG A 564 -21.42 -6.95 28.02
N LYS A 565 -21.80 -5.73 28.40
CA LYS A 565 -22.12 -5.25 29.76
C LYS A 565 -20.95 -5.28 30.74
N GLN A 566 -20.15 -6.35 30.76
CA GLN A 566 -18.92 -6.46 31.53
C GLN A 566 -17.84 -7.12 30.68
N GLN A 567 -16.59 -6.64 30.80
CA GLN A 567 -15.48 -7.19 30.02
C GLN A 567 -14.12 -6.97 30.68
N LYS A 568 -13.24 -7.97 30.59
CA LYS A 568 -11.84 -7.87 31.04
C LYS A 568 -11.03 -6.97 30.12
N HIS A 569 -10.05 -6.26 30.68
CA HIS A 569 -9.20 -5.33 29.95
C HIS A 569 -8.57 -5.92 28.68
N GLN A 570 -7.95 -7.10 28.78
CA GLN A 570 -7.31 -7.75 27.63
C GLN A 570 -8.30 -8.12 26.52
N GLN A 571 -9.50 -8.59 26.89
CA GLN A 571 -10.54 -8.92 25.92
C GLN A 571 -11.06 -7.65 25.25
N LEU A 572 -11.28 -6.57 26.01
CA LEU A 572 -11.73 -5.29 25.46
C LEU A 572 -10.69 -4.72 24.49
N LEU A 573 -9.40 -4.76 24.84
CA LEU A 573 -8.33 -4.35 23.94
C LEU A 573 -8.36 -5.16 22.63
N SER A 574 -8.48 -6.48 22.71
CA SER A 574 -8.55 -7.36 21.54
C SER A 574 -9.75 -7.03 20.64
N GLU A 575 -10.95 -6.83 21.22
CA GLU A 575 -12.15 -6.49 20.44
C GLU A 575 -12.05 -5.10 19.81
N VAL A 576 -11.51 -4.10 20.52
CA VAL A 576 -11.29 -2.75 19.97
C VAL A 576 -10.28 -2.78 18.81
N LEU A 577 -9.17 -3.50 18.96
CA LEU A 577 -8.17 -3.65 17.90
C LEU A 577 -8.77 -4.36 16.67
N ALA A 578 -9.52 -5.44 16.88
CA ALA A 578 -10.17 -6.17 15.79
C ALA A 578 -11.18 -5.29 15.04
N GLN A 579 -12.05 -4.58 15.76
CA GLN A 579 -13.07 -3.73 15.16
C GLN A 579 -12.49 -2.56 14.34
N LEU A 580 -11.36 -1.97 14.79
CA LEU A 580 -10.76 -0.79 14.15
C LEU A 580 -9.70 -1.13 13.09
N SER A 581 -9.17 -2.36 13.08
CA SER A 581 -8.10 -2.83 12.18
C SER A 581 -8.34 -2.58 10.69
N SER A 582 -9.60 -2.53 10.26
CA SER A 582 -9.96 -2.24 8.87
C SER A 582 -9.67 -0.80 8.44
N ARG A 583 -9.55 0.13 9.39
CA ARG A 583 -9.32 1.57 9.15
C ARG A 583 -7.94 2.04 9.56
N PHE A 584 -7.49 1.64 10.74
CA PHE A 584 -6.17 1.97 11.28
C PHE A 584 -5.79 1.01 12.39
N LYS A 585 -4.53 1.06 12.84
CA LYS A 585 -4.04 0.25 13.96
C LYS A 585 -3.94 1.11 15.23
N PRO A 586 -4.91 1.02 16.17
CA PRO A 586 -4.88 1.85 17.37
C PRO A 586 -3.69 1.50 18.25
N ARG A 587 -3.03 2.53 18.81
CA ARG A 587 -1.97 2.33 19.79
C ARG A 587 -2.59 2.05 21.17
N VAL A 588 -2.16 0.99 21.84
CA VAL A 588 -2.66 0.59 23.17
C VAL A 588 -2.66 1.75 24.19
N PRO A 589 -1.64 2.62 24.27
CA PRO A 589 -1.68 3.78 25.17
C PRO A 589 -2.84 4.75 24.90
N ILE A 590 -3.27 4.89 23.64
CA ILE A 590 -4.40 5.75 23.27
C ILE A 590 -5.73 5.10 23.69
N ILE A 591 -5.86 3.78 23.51
CA ILE A 591 -7.04 3.03 23.98
C ILE A 591 -7.20 3.19 25.49
N LYS A 592 -6.11 3.03 26.26
CA LYS A 592 -6.11 3.23 27.73
C LYS A 592 -6.62 4.63 28.11
N LYS A 593 -6.07 5.68 27.50
CA LYS A 593 -6.54 7.06 27.71
C LYS A 593 -8.03 7.23 27.37
N CYS A 594 -8.51 6.60 26.30
CA CYS A 594 -9.92 6.66 25.94
C CYS A 594 -10.83 5.95 26.96
N ILE A 595 -10.37 4.83 27.53
CA ILE A 595 -11.08 4.15 28.63
C ILE A 595 -11.17 5.08 29.85
N ASP A 596 -10.05 5.71 30.24
CA ASP A 596 -10.03 6.62 31.39
C ASP A 596 -11.02 7.80 31.18
N THR A 597 -11.02 8.42 29.98
CA THR A 597 -12.00 9.45 29.62
C THR A 597 -13.45 8.95 29.63
N LEU A 598 -13.71 7.69 29.28
CA LEU A 598 -15.06 7.13 29.31
C LEU A 598 -15.52 6.79 30.74
N ILE A 599 -14.60 6.50 31.65
CA ILE A 599 -14.88 6.35 33.08
C ILE A 599 -15.22 7.72 33.68
N GLU A 600 -14.42 8.75 33.37
CA GLU A 600 -14.69 10.14 33.79
C GLU A 600 -16.04 10.65 33.29
N LYS A 601 -16.49 10.19 32.12
CA LYS A 601 -17.78 10.53 31.52
C LYS A 601 -18.92 9.61 31.96
N GLU A 602 -18.70 8.73 32.94
CA GLU A 602 -19.70 7.81 33.50
C GLU A 602 -20.33 6.83 32.47
N TYR A 603 -19.63 6.55 31.36
CA TYR A 603 -20.05 5.47 30.44
C TYR A 603 -19.61 4.09 30.94
N LEU A 604 -18.54 4.04 31.72
CA LEU A 604 -17.90 2.83 32.23
C LEU A 604 -17.50 3.01 33.70
N GLU A 605 -17.45 1.92 34.44
CA GLU A 605 -16.81 1.86 35.75
C GLU A 605 -15.90 0.64 35.86
N ARG A 606 -15.03 0.64 36.87
CA ARG A 606 -14.26 -0.56 37.23
C ARG A 606 -15.08 -1.34 38.26
N LEU A 607 -15.22 -2.65 38.05
CA LEU A 607 -15.97 -3.51 38.97
C LEU A 607 -15.29 -3.52 40.35
N GLU A 608 -16.08 -3.39 41.42
CA GLU A 608 -15.57 -3.48 42.78
C GLU A 608 -14.88 -4.82 43.03
N GLY A 609 -13.65 -4.79 43.54
CA GLY A 609 -12.83 -5.98 43.77
C GLY A 609 -11.99 -6.46 42.57
N GLU A 610 -12.32 -6.05 41.34
CA GLU A 610 -11.60 -6.47 40.12
C GLU A 610 -11.16 -5.28 39.24
N LYS A 611 -9.95 -4.76 39.48
CA LYS A 611 -9.42 -3.58 38.74
C LYS A 611 -9.31 -3.77 37.22
N ASP A 612 -9.27 -5.02 36.75
CA ASP A 612 -9.13 -5.38 35.34
C ASP A 612 -10.46 -5.67 34.63
N VAL A 613 -11.59 -5.50 35.31
CA VAL A 613 -12.93 -5.66 34.73
C VAL A 613 -13.62 -4.31 34.65
N TYR A 614 -14.14 -4.01 33.46
CA TYR A 614 -14.97 -2.84 33.22
C TYR A 614 -16.43 -3.25 33.17
N GLN A 615 -17.31 -2.38 33.69
CA GLN A 615 -18.75 -2.49 33.63
C GLN A 615 -19.33 -1.28 32.89
N TYR A 616 -20.35 -1.51 32.06
CA TYR A 616 -21.05 -0.48 31.32
C TYR A 616 -22.20 0.11 32.14
N LEU A 617 -22.26 1.45 32.23
CA LEU A 617 -23.15 2.17 33.14
C LEU A 617 -24.43 2.74 32.51
N ALA A 618 -24.49 2.89 31.18
CA ALA A 618 -25.53 3.64 30.48
C ALA A 618 -26.62 2.81 29.78
#